data_AF-A0A2G6P383-F1
#
_entry.id   AF-A0A2G6P383-F1
#
_cell.length_a   1.000
_cell.length_b   1.000
_cell.length_c   1.000
_cell.angle_alpha   90.00
_cell.angle_beta   90.00
_cell.angle_gamma   90.00
#
_symmetry.space_group_name_H-M   'P 1'
#
loop_
_entity.id
_entity.type
_entity.pdbx_description
1 polymer ?
#
loop_
_entity_poly.entity_id
_entity_poly.type
_entity_poly.pdbx_seq_one_letter_code
_entity_poly.pdbx_strand_id
1 'polypeptide(L)'
;MAGVEISGACKNIIAIAVGMLDAKGYGDNAIAAVITRGIHEMYQLGQIKGSNFRTFAGLSGIGDLVVTCTSNHSRNRRFGYNIGSGFSIQESLDKIGSLVEGYAGCKSIYNLARANTIQMPIVNEIYNILYNNKDLDESIQDFMYKNLEDEF
;
A
#
# COMPACT_ATOMS: atom_id res chain seq x y z
N MET A 1 3.30 17.34 11.18
CA MET A 1 2.98 16.15 12.00
C MET A 1 2.00 15.24 11.27
N ALA A 2 0.80 15.71 10.90
CA ALA A 2 -0.21 14.91 10.19
C ALA A 2 0.31 14.15 8.93
N GLY A 3 1.08 14.80 8.05
CA GLY A 3 1.63 14.14 6.87
C GLY A 3 2.61 13.00 7.17
N VAL A 4 3.32 13.05 8.30
CA VAL A 4 4.24 11.99 8.72
C VAL A 4 3.46 10.76 9.20
N GLU A 5 2.38 10.97 9.96
CA GLU A 5 1.52 9.88 10.44
C GLU A 5 0.80 9.18 9.28
N ILE A 6 0.23 9.96 8.36
CA ILE A 6 -0.42 9.44 7.15
C ILE A 6 0.57 8.64 6.32
N SER A 7 1.79 9.18 6.14
CA SER A 7 2.84 8.50 5.40
C SER A 7 3.21 7.16 6.05
N GLY A 8 3.47 7.16 7.35
CA GLY A 8 3.84 5.94 8.09
C GLY A 8 2.78 4.85 8.06
N ALA A 9 1.50 5.22 8.06
CA ALA A 9 0.40 4.25 7.96
C ALA A 9 0.25 3.70 6.54
N CYS A 10 0.23 4.58 5.53
CA CYS A 10 -0.04 4.20 4.14
C CYS A 10 1.13 3.44 3.50
N LYS A 11 2.39 3.78 3.83
CA LYS A 11 3.56 3.11 3.25
C LYS A 11 3.55 1.59 3.46
N ASN A 12 3.03 1.16 4.61
CA ASN A 12 2.98 -0.25 4.97
C ASN A 12 1.94 -1.00 4.12
N ILE A 13 0.83 -0.34 3.77
CA ILE A 13 -0.19 -0.89 2.87
C ILE A 13 0.37 -0.99 1.45
N ILE A 14 1.07 0.04 0.98
CA ILE A 14 1.73 0.02 -0.34
C ILE A 14 2.80 -1.07 -0.40
N ALA A 15 3.55 -1.28 0.68
CA ALA A 15 4.53 -2.37 0.75
C ALA A 15 3.89 -3.77 0.65
N ILE A 16 2.65 -3.95 1.16
CA ILE A 16 1.89 -5.20 0.95
C ILE A 16 1.60 -5.38 -0.55
N ALA A 17 1.14 -4.33 -1.24
CA ALA A 17 0.89 -4.38 -2.69
C ALA A 17 2.16 -4.75 -3.46
N VAL A 18 3.30 -4.14 -3.12
CA VAL A 18 4.61 -4.46 -3.74
C VAL A 18 4.99 -5.91 -3.49
N GLY A 19 4.79 -6.43 -2.28
CA GLY A 19 5.03 -7.84 -1.98
C GLY A 19 4.20 -8.80 -2.83
N MET A 20 2.92 -8.48 -3.03
CA MET A 20 2.03 -9.27 -3.88
C MET A 20 2.49 -9.29 -5.34
N LEU A 21 2.87 -8.12 -5.88
CA LEU A 21 3.42 -8.00 -7.24
C LEU A 21 4.70 -8.83 -7.41
N ASP A 22 5.61 -8.74 -6.45
CA ASP A 22 6.88 -9.47 -6.44
C ASP A 22 6.65 -10.99 -6.49
N ALA A 23 5.76 -11.51 -5.65
CA ALA A 23 5.40 -12.94 -5.66
C ALA A 23 4.75 -13.41 -6.96
N LYS A 24 4.02 -12.52 -7.64
CA LYS A 24 3.41 -12.79 -8.96
C LYS A 24 4.39 -12.61 -10.13
N GLY A 25 5.66 -12.27 -9.87
CA GLY A 25 6.71 -12.16 -10.89
C GLY A 25 6.67 -10.86 -11.69
N TYR A 26 6.02 -9.81 -11.18
CA TYR A 26 6.08 -8.48 -11.79
C TYR A 26 7.48 -7.87 -11.59
N GLY A 27 8.02 -7.25 -12.65
CA GLY A 27 9.35 -6.66 -12.62
C GLY A 27 9.41 -5.27 -11.98
N ASP A 28 10.63 -4.73 -11.88
CA ASP A 28 10.92 -3.47 -11.18
C ASP A 28 10.11 -2.26 -11.67
N ASN A 29 9.75 -2.21 -12.96
CA ASN A 29 8.94 -1.13 -13.51
C ASN A 29 7.53 -1.08 -12.90
N ALA A 30 6.90 -2.25 -12.68
CA ALA A 30 5.58 -2.32 -12.06
C ALA A 30 5.66 -1.92 -10.58
N ILE A 31 6.71 -2.35 -9.88
CA ILE A 31 6.98 -1.96 -8.49
C ILE A 31 7.20 -0.44 -8.39
N ALA A 32 8.00 0.14 -9.29
CA ALA A 32 8.23 1.58 -9.33
C ALA A 32 6.96 2.38 -9.60
N ALA A 33 6.09 1.89 -10.50
CA ALA A 33 4.78 2.49 -10.77
C ALA A 33 3.90 2.50 -9.51
N VAL A 34 3.79 1.36 -8.80
CA VAL A 34 3.02 1.27 -7.54
C VAL A 34 3.58 2.17 -6.45
N ILE A 35 4.91 2.25 -6.30
CA ILE A 35 5.54 3.15 -5.33
C ILE A 35 5.18 4.61 -5.67
N THR A 36 5.27 5.00 -6.94
CA THR A 36 4.99 6.36 -7.41
C THR A 36 3.54 6.75 -7.14
N ARG A 37 2.60 5.88 -7.51
CA ARG A 37 1.16 6.07 -7.26
C ARG A 37 0.83 6.03 -5.77
N GLY A 38 1.51 5.19 -5.00
CA GLY A 38 1.37 5.14 -3.55
C GLY A 38 1.72 6.46 -2.88
N ILE A 39 2.77 7.16 -3.34
CA ILE A 39 3.13 8.51 -2.84
C ILE A 39 2.00 9.51 -3.14
N HIS A 40 1.38 9.41 -4.33
CA HIS A 40 0.25 10.24 -4.70
C HIS A 40 -0.95 10.00 -3.75
N GLU A 41 -1.31 8.74 -3.48
CA GLU A 41 -2.39 8.43 -2.53
C GLU A 41 -2.10 8.94 -1.12
N MET A 42 -0.87 8.78 -0.65
CA MET A 42 -0.41 9.32 0.64
C MET A 42 -0.60 10.84 0.71
N TYR A 43 -0.23 11.54 -0.36
CA TYR A 43 -0.39 12.99 -0.45
C TYR A 43 -1.86 13.42 -0.48
N GLN A 44 -2.69 12.77 -1.30
CA GLN A 44 -4.12 13.08 -1.40
C GLN A 44 -4.82 12.91 -0.04
N LEU A 45 -4.52 11.82 0.68
CA LEU A 45 -5.02 11.64 2.04
C LEU A 45 -4.46 12.69 3.00
N GLY A 46 -3.19 13.07 2.83
CA GLY A 46 -2.51 14.14 3.57
C GLY A 46 -3.21 15.50 3.50
N GLN A 47 -3.79 15.82 2.35
CA GLN A 47 -4.39 17.12 2.05
C GLN A 47 -5.60 17.43 2.93
N ILE A 48 -6.36 16.43 3.41
CA ILE A 48 -7.51 16.67 4.30
C ILE A 48 -7.10 17.30 5.64
N LYS A 49 -5.83 17.13 6.04
CA LYS A 49 -5.25 17.72 7.25
C LYS A 49 -4.33 18.89 6.94
N GLY A 50 -4.37 19.43 5.71
CA GLY A 50 -3.52 20.54 5.27
C GLY A 50 -2.03 20.19 5.21
N SER A 51 -1.69 18.92 4.98
CA SER A 51 -0.29 18.50 4.92
C SER A 51 0.43 19.05 3.69
N ASN A 52 1.69 19.45 3.85
CA ASN A 52 2.49 19.97 2.75
C ASN A 52 3.11 18.83 1.93
N PHE A 53 3.06 18.91 0.60
CA PHE A 53 3.69 17.95 -0.30
C PHE A 53 5.17 17.67 0.03
N ARG A 54 5.93 18.67 0.51
CA ARG A 54 7.33 18.52 0.93
C ARG A 54 7.54 17.44 2.01
N THR A 55 6.54 17.17 2.85
CA THR A 55 6.62 16.07 3.84
C THR A 55 6.63 14.70 3.17
N PHE A 56 5.86 14.55 2.09
CA PHE A 56 5.79 13.31 1.30
C PHE A 56 7.00 13.17 0.39
N ALA A 57 7.53 14.27 -0.15
CA ALA A 57 8.77 14.26 -0.92
C ALA A 57 10.04 14.03 -0.07
N GLY A 58 9.95 14.16 1.26
CA GLY A 58 11.07 13.99 2.18
C GLY A 58 11.29 12.55 2.67
N LEU A 59 12.21 12.39 3.63
CA LEU A 59 12.57 11.09 4.19
C LEU A 59 11.37 10.35 4.80
N SER A 60 10.47 11.08 5.46
CA SER A 60 9.26 10.52 6.07
C SER A 60 8.25 9.98 5.06
N GLY A 61 8.35 10.37 3.79
CA GLY A 61 7.48 9.94 2.68
C GLY A 61 8.20 8.99 1.76
N ILE A 62 8.79 9.52 0.67
CA ILE A 62 9.51 8.75 -0.35
C ILE A 62 10.57 7.85 0.28
N GLY A 63 11.43 8.42 1.15
CA GLY A 63 12.56 7.66 1.68
C GLY A 63 12.14 6.42 2.46
N ASP A 64 11.19 6.60 3.38
CA ASP A 64 10.67 5.52 4.21
C ASP A 64 9.79 4.53 3.42
N LEU A 65 9.02 5.03 2.44
CA LEU A 65 8.27 4.18 1.52
C LEU A 65 9.20 3.28 0.71
N VAL A 66 10.23 3.83 0.09
CA VAL A 66 11.16 3.09 -0.78
C VAL A 66 11.87 1.98 0.00
N VAL A 67 12.40 2.27 1.19
CA VAL A 67 13.07 1.24 2.00
C VAL A 67 12.08 0.17 2.48
N THR A 68 10.85 0.55 2.84
CA THR A 68 9.81 -0.39 3.26
C THR A 68 9.36 -1.27 2.09
N CYS A 69 9.33 -0.73 0.88
CA CYS A 69 8.92 -1.44 -0.33
C CYS A 69 10.05 -2.27 -0.94
N THR A 70 11.33 -1.97 -0.73
CA THR A 70 12.46 -2.68 -1.37
C THR A 70 13.24 -3.58 -0.43
N SER A 71 13.04 -3.47 0.89
CA SER A 71 13.73 -4.31 1.87
C SER A 71 13.06 -5.66 2.08
N ASN A 72 13.86 -6.73 1.98
CA ASN A 72 13.43 -8.10 2.36
C ASN A 72 13.18 -8.25 3.87
N HIS A 73 13.56 -7.27 4.70
CA HIS A 73 13.25 -7.25 6.13
C HIS A 73 11.89 -6.62 6.43
N SER A 74 11.25 -5.96 5.46
CA SER A 74 9.93 -5.37 5.62
C SER A 74 8.88 -6.44 5.86
N ARG A 75 8.31 -6.48 7.07
CA ARG A 75 7.24 -7.42 7.43
C ARG A 75 6.03 -7.26 6.54
N ASN A 76 5.70 -6.03 6.16
CA ASN A 76 4.58 -5.71 5.28
C ASN A 76 4.82 -6.21 3.85
N ARG A 77 6.02 -6.02 3.29
CA ARG A 77 6.39 -6.60 1.98
C ARG A 77 6.33 -8.13 2.02
N ARG A 78 6.95 -8.76 3.01
CA ARG A 78 6.93 -10.23 3.15
C ARG A 78 5.52 -10.78 3.34
N PHE A 79 4.66 -10.07 4.07
CA PHE A 79 3.26 -10.44 4.25
C PHE A 79 2.52 -10.42 2.91
N GLY A 80 2.68 -9.36 2.13
CA GLY A 80 2.15 -9.29 0.76
C GLY A 80 2.70 -10.39 -0.15
N TYR A 81 4.00 -10.69 -0.04
CA TYR A 81 4.64 -11.77 -0.79
C TYR A 81 4.05 -13.14 -0.47
N ASN A 82 3.78 -13.43 0.81
CA ASN A 82 3.14 -14.68 1.21
C ASN A 82 1.74 -14.81 0.59
N ILE A 83 0.93 -13.74 0.65
CA ILE A 83 -0.40 -13.73 0.02
C ILE A 83 -0.27 -13.95 -1.50
N GLY A 84 0.66 -13.24 -2.16
CA GLY A 84 0.91 -13.40 -3.59
C GLY A 84 1.42 -14.79 -3.98
N SER A 85 2.02 -15.51 -3.04
CA SER A 85 2.47 -16.90 -3.20
C SER A 85 1.38 -17.93 -2.94
N GLY A 86 0.15 -17.49 -2.61
CA GLY A 86 -1.01 -18.36 -2.40
C GLY A 86 -1.27 -18.76 -0.95
N PHE A 87 -0.55 -18.21 0.02
CA PHE A 87 -0.91 -18.41 1.43
C PHE A 87 -2.16 -17.63 1.80
N SER A 88 -3.01 -18.20 2.66
CA SER A 88 -4.12 -17.44 3.23
C SER A 88 -3.62 -16.27 4.09
N ILE A 89 -4.51 -15.32 4.39
CA ILE A 89 -4.20 -14.18 5.26
C ILE A 89 -3.70 -14.66 6.63
N GLN A 90 -4.38 -15.65 7.23
CA GLN A 90 -4.01 -16.16 8.55
C GLN A 90 -2.65 -16.86 8.53
N GLU A 91 -2.41 -17.76 7.57
CA GLU A 91 -1.10 -18.41 7.42
C GLU A 91 0.03 -17.40 7.18
N SER A 92 -0.26 -16.34 6.41
CA SER A 92 0.68 -15.27 6.15
C SER A 92 1.02 -14.49 7.43
N LEU A 93 0.03 -14.19 8.29
CA LEU A 93 0.25 -13.54 9.59
C LEU A 93 1.09 -14.44 10.51
N ASP A 94 0.73 -15.72 10.61
CA ASP A 94 1.41 -16.69 11.46
C ASP A 94 2.89 -16.87 11.07
N LYS A 95 3.18 -16.91 9.75
CA LYS A 95 4.55 -16.96 9.22
C LYS A 95 5.37 -15.72 9.54
N ILE A 96 4.76 -14.54 9.58
CA ILE A 96 5.46 -13.31 9.94
C ILE A 96 5.78 -13.28 11.43
N GLY A 97 4.94 -13.89 12.27
CA GLY A 97 5.18 -14.08 13.70
C GLY A 97 5.23 -12.77 14.51
N SER A 98 4.77 -11.66 13.93
CA SER A 98 4.73 -10.35 14.58
C SER A 98 3.68 -9.45 13.92
N LEU A 99 3.36 -8.33 14.56
CA LEU A 99 2.36 -7.39 14.06
C LEU A 99 2.74 -6.88 12.66
N VAL A 100 1.82 -7.08 11.70
CA VAL A 100 1.86 -6.49 10.36
C VAL A 100 1.04 -5.19 10.41
N GLU A 101 1.73 -4.06 10.49
CA GLU A 101 1.08 -2.75 10.71
C GLU A 101 0.20 -2.35 9.53
N GLY A 102 0.60 -2.69 8.30
CA GLY A 102 -0.19 -2.44 7.10
C GLY A 102 -1.52 -3.19 7.13
N TYR A 103 -1.51 -4.46 7.56
CA TYR A 103 -2.74 -5.23 7.78
C TYR A 103 -3.58 -4.58 8.88
N ALA A 104 -3.01 -4.32 10.06
CA ALA A 104 -3.77 -3.75 11.18
C ALA A 104 -4.36 -2.35 10.89
N GLY A 105 -3.65 -1.52 10.11
CA GLY A 105 -4.02 -0.15 9.80
C GLY A 105 -4.88 0.01 8.53
N CYS A 106 -4.95 -0.99 7.65
CA CYS A 106 -5.57 -0.89 6.33
C CYS A 106 -7.04 -0.46 6.41
N LYS A 107 -7.85 -1.11 7.24
CA LYS A 107 -9.27 -0.78 7.41
C LYS A 107 -9.49 0.66 7.87
N SER A 108 -8.63 1.18 8.73
CA SER A 108 -8.73 2.56 9.23
C SER A 108 -8.42 3.59 8.14
N ILE A 109 -7.37 3.35 7.35
CA ILE A 109 -7.00 4.23 6.22
C ILE A 109 -8.09 4.18 5.14
N TYR A 110 -8.57 2.98 4.79
CA TYR A 110 -9.66 2.80 3.85
C TYR A 110 -10.92 3.58 4.26
N ASN A 111 -11.35 3.43 5.52
CA ASN A 111 -12.53 4.13 6.03
C ASN A 111 -12.33 5.65 6.05
N LEU A 112 -11.13 6.13 6.39
CA LEU A 112 -10.81 7.55 6.39
C LEU A 112 -10.88 8.14 4.97
N ALA A 113 -10.29 7.47 3.99
CA ALA A 113 -10.33 7.88 2.59
C ALA A 113 -11.77 7.93 2.06
N ARG A 114 -12.54 6.87 2.31
CA ARG A 114 -13.97 6.77 1.93
C ARG A 114 -14.82 7.88 2.55
N ALA A 115 -14.64 8.16 3.84
CA ALA A 115 -15.39 9.21 4.53
C ALA A 115 -15.12 10.62 3.98
N ASN A 116 -13.96 10.83 3.34
CA ASN A 116 -13.56 12.10 2.76
C ASN A 116 -13.62 12.10 1.22
N THR A 117 -14.21 11.06 0.60
CA THR A 117 -14.32 10.93 -0.87
C THR A 117 -12.96 11.00 -1.60
N ILE A 118 -11.91 10.48 -0.98
CA ILE A 118 -10.55 10.44 -1.57
C ILE A 118 -10.37 9.14 -2.32
N GLN A 119 -9.88 9.25 -3.56
CA GLN A 119 -9.49 8.10 -4.34
C GLN A 119 -8.13 7.58 -3.88
N MET A 120 -8.11 6.33 -3.41
CA MET A 120 -6.89 5.60 -3.06
C MET A 120 -6.95 4.19 -3.66
N PRO A 121 -6.83 4.03 -5.00
CA PRO A 121 -6.98 2.75 -5.68
C PRO A 121 -6.18 1.59 -5.05
N ILE A 122 -4.90 1.79 -4.77
CA ILE A 122 -4.04 0.77 -4.15
C ILE A 122 -4.57 0.41 -2.77
N VAL A 123 -4.84 1.38 -1.89
CA VAL A 123 -5.39 1.09 -0.56
C VAL A 123 -6.74 0.37 -0.64
N ASN A 124 -7.61 0.78 -1.56
CA ASN A 124 -8.93 0.18 -1.76
C ASN A 124 -8.82 -1.29 -2.17
N GLU A 125 -7.94 -1.59 -3.12
CA GLU A 125 -7.73 -2.96 -3.59
C GLU A 125 -7.07 -3.84 -2.54
N ILE A 126 -6.08 -3.31 -1.79
CA ILE A 126 -5.52 -4.04 -0.65
C ILE A 126 -6.57 -4.29 0.43
N TYR A 127 -7.45 -3.33 0.72
CA TYR A 127 -8.57 -3.55 1.63
C TYR A 127 -9.50 -4.67 1.14
N ASN A 128 -9.82 -4.69 -0.15
CA ASN A 128 -10.71 -5.70 -0.74
C ASN A 128 -10.12 -7.11 -0.70
N ILE A 129 -8.82 -7.26 -0.97
CA ILE A 129 -8.11 -8.53 -0.80
C ILE A 129 -8.17 -8.98 0.66
N LEU A 130 -7.83 -8.07 1.59
CA LEU A 130 -7.65 -8.43 3.00
C LEU A 130 -8.95 -8.67 3.76
N TYR A 131 -10.06 -8.04 3.37
CA TYR A 131 -11.29 -8.05 4.17
C TYR A 131 -12.55 -8.47 3.41
N ASN A 132 -12.52 -8.45 2.07
CA ASN A 132 -13.68 -8.78 1.24
C ASN A 132 -13.46 -10.03 0.37
N ASN A 133 -12.33 -10.73 0.53
CA ASN A 133 -11.96 -11.91 -0.26
C ASN A 133 -11.99 -11.66 -1.78
N LYS A 134 -11.66 -10.43 -2.22
CA LYS A 134 -11.52 -10.15 -3.65
C LYS A 134 -10.33 -10.95 -4.21
N ASP A 135 -10.47 -11.45 -5.43
CA ASP A 135 -9.42 -12.17 -6.12
C ASP A 135 -8.16 -11.30 -6.26
N LEU A 136 -7.00 -11.93 -6.06
CA LEU A 136 -5.71 -11.23 -6.08
C LEU A 136 -5.37 -10.70 -7.47
N ASP A 137 -5.57 -11.51 -8.50
CA ASP A 137 -5.19 -11.14 -9.86
C ASP A 137 -6.13 -10.06 -10.40
N GLU A 138 -7.42 -10.15 -10.10
CA GLU A 138 -8.39 -9.08 -10.36
C GLU A 138 -7.99 -7.77 -9.67
N SER A 139 -7.64 -7.83 -8.39
CA SER A 139 -7.24 -6.65 -7.62
C SER A 139 -5.97 -6.00 -8.15
N ILE A 140 -4.97 -6.81 -8.54
CA ILE A 140 -3.74 -6.34 -9.19
C ILE A 140 -4.06 -5.64 -10.50
N GLN A 141 -4.92 -6.22 -11.35
CA GLN A 141 -5.32 -5.56 -12.59
C GLN A 141 -5.98 -4.20 -12.32
N ASP A 142 -6.84 -4.15 -11.30
CA ASP A 142 -7.57 -2.93 -10.94
C ASP A 142 -6.64 -1.81 -10.45
N PHE A 143 -5.78 -2.07 -9.47
CA PHE A 143 -4.87 -1.00 -9.01
C PHE A 143 -3.72 -0.74 -9.97
N MET A 144 -3.39 -1.63 -10.92
CA MET A 144 -2.35 -1.37 -11.92
C MET A 144 -2.86 -0.59 -13.13
N TYR A 145 -4.06 -0.90 -13.63
CA TYR A 145 -4.50 -0.43 -14.95
C TYR A 145 -5.78 0.38 -14.96
N LYS A 146 -6.61 0.34 -13.91
CA LYS A 146 -7.74 1.28 -13.81
C LYS A 146 -7.25 2.65 -13.35
N ASN A 147 -7.86 3.70 -13.92
CA ASN A 147 -7.63 5.11 -13.60
C ASN A 147 -6.22 5.63 -13.90
N LEU A 148 -5.53 5.09 -14.92
CA LEU A 148 -4.27 5.66 -15.42
C LEU A 148 -4.42 7.09 -15.98
N GLU A 149 -5.65 7.50 -16.31
CA GLU A 149 -5.95 8.82 -16.88
C GLU A 149 -5.81 9.98 -15.87
N ASP A 150 -5.80 9.70 -14.56
CA ASP A 150 -5.68 10.69 -13.48
C ASP A 150 -4.23 10.85 -12.94
N GLU A 151 -3.21 10.33 -13.64
CA GLU A 151 -1.81 10.39 -13.18
C GLU A 151 -1.16 11.79 -13.28
N PHE A 152 -1.87 12.80 -13.82
CA PHE A 152 -1.38 14.19 -13.98
C PHE A 152 -2.43 15.26 -13.70
#